data_AF-E9RWX8-F1
#
_entry.id   AF-E9RWX8-F1
#
_cell.length_a   1.000
_cell.length_b   1.000
_cell.length_c   1.000
_cell.angle_alpha   90.00
_cell.angle_beta   90.00
_cell.angle_gamma   90.00
#
_symmetry.space_group_name_H-M   'P 1'
#
loop_
_entity.id
_entity.type
_entity.pdbx_description
1 polymer ?
#
loop_
_entity_poly.entity_id
_entity_poly.type
_entity_poly.pdbx_seq_one_letter_code
_entity_poly.pdbx_strand_id
1 'polypeptide(L)'
;MNGLLLLGITVIVLIGAYLLYGRYLVKEWGIDVTAKTPAVKKEDGVDYVPSNKWEVFAHQFSSIAGAGPVTGPVMAMMFGWLPAFLWIIVGGIFFGAVQDFASLYTSVKSDGKSIGQIIEVYIGKTGKSYFSYSAGYLHY
;
A
#
# COMPACT_ATOMS: atom_id res chain seq x y z
N MET A 1 9.57 30.03 -6.04
CA MET A 1 8.78 28.99 -6.75
C MET A 1 7.30 29.25 -6.48
N ASN A 2 6.43 29.23 -7.48
CA ASN A 2 4.98 29.36 -7.24
C ASN A 2 4.43 28.02 -6.73
N GLY A 3 3.75 27.99 -5.58
CA GLY A 3 3.16 26.77 -5.02
C GLY A 3 2.11 26.12 -5.94
N LEU A 4 1.37 26.93 -6.71
CA LEU A 4 0.44 26.44 -7.72
C LEU A 4 1.15 25.67 -8.84
N LEU A 5 2.35 26.10 -9.22
CA LEU A 5 3.15 25.43 -10.23
C LEU A 5 3.66 24.08 -9.73
N LEU A 6 4.13 24.02 -8.47
CA LEU A 6 4.52 22.75 -7.84
C LEU A 6 3.35 21.78 -7.76
N LEU A 7 2.17 22.25 -7.35
CA LEU A 7 0.96 21.43 -7.30
C LEU A 7 0.58 20.91 -8.68
N GLY A 8 0.61 21.76 -9.72
CA GLY A 8 0.36 21.36 -11.10
C GLY A 8 1.31 20.27 -11.58
N ILE A 9 2.62 20.43 -11.31
CA ILE A 9 3.63 19.41 -11.62
C ILE A 9 3.32 18.11 -10.90
N THR A 10 3.04 18.16 -9.59
CA THR A 10 2.73 16.97 -8.80
C THR A 10 1.54 16.22 -9.36
N VAL A 11 0.44 16.91 -9.69
CA VAL A 11 -0.76 16.28 -10.27
C VAL A 11 -0.42 15.56 -11.58
N ILE A 12 0.30 16.24 -12.48
CA ILE A 12 0.70 15.65 -13.78
C ILE A 12 1.58 14.41 -13.56
N VAL A 13 2.56 14.50 -12.66
CA VAL A 13 3.47 13.39 -12.36
C VAL A 13 2.72 12.21 -11.72
N LEU A 14 1.82 12.44 -10.78
CA LEU A 14 1.03 11.38 -10.13
C LEU A 14 0.07 10.71 -11.11
N ILE A 15 -0.58 11.47 -12.00
CA ILE A 15 -1.41 10.90 -13.08
C ILE A 15 -0.55 10.08 -14.03
N GLY A 16 0.61 10.59 -14.45
CA GLY A 16 1.56 9.87 -15.30
C GLY A 16 2.05 8.58 -14.66
N ALA A 17 2.40 8.63 -13.37
CA ALA A 17 2.80 7.46 -12.60
C ALA A 17 1.68 6.42 -12.49
N TYR A 18 0.45 6.85 -12.18
CA TYR A 18 -0.70 5.95 -12.14
C TYR A 18 -0.94 5.23 -13.48
N LEU A 19 -0.89 5.97 -14.59
CA LEU A 19 -1.16 5.42 -15.92
C LEU A 19 -0.01 4.58 -16.47
N LEU A 20 1.24 4.98 -16.27
CA LEU A 20 2.40 4.29 -16.84
C LEU A 20 2.92 3.22 -15.88
N TYR A 21 3.30 3.63 -14.67
CA TYR A 21 3.91 2.75 -13.69
C TYR A 21 2.89 1.78 -13.08
N GLY A 22 1.66 2.23 -12.81
CA GLY A 22 0.59 1.33 -12.36
C GLY A 22 0.29 0.22 -13.37
N ARG A 23 0.21 0.54 -14.67
CA ARG A 23 0.03 -0.47 -15.73
C ARG A 23 1.24 -1.40 -15.85
N TYR A 24 2.45 -0.87 -15.68
CA TYR A 24 3.66 -1.68 -15.64
C TYR A 24 3.61 -2.71 -14.49
N LEU A 25 3.25 -2.29 -13.27
CA LEU A 25 3.13 -3.18 -12.12
C LEU A 25 2.08 -4.28 -12.33
N VAL A 26 0.90 -3.93 -12.84
CA VAL A 26 -0.18 -4.90 -13.17
C VAL A 26 0.32 -5.97 -14.15
N LYS A 27 1.07 -5.55 -15.17
CA LYS A 27 1.63 -6.47 -16.18
C LYS A 27 2.72 -7.36 -15.59
N GLU A 28 3.69 -6.76 -14.89
CA GLU A 28 4.85 -7.48 -14.35
C GLU A 28 4.44 -8.52 -13.29
N TRP A 29 3.44 -8.20 -12.47
CA TRP A 29 2.95 -9.08 -11.40
C TRP A 29 1.88 -10.08 -11.88
N GLY A 30 1.55 -10.05 -13.19
CA GLY A 30 0.63 -10.97 -13.83
C GLY A 30 -0.77 -10.93 -13.22
N ILE A 31 -1.29 -9.74 -12.92
CA ILE A 31 -2.63 -9.60 -12.32
C ILE A 31 -3.70 -9.97 -13.35
N ASP A 32 -4.48 -11.00 -13.03
CA ASP A 32 -5.69 -11.33 -13.75
C ASP A 32 -6.83 -10.36 -13.34
N VAL A 33 -7.17 -9.44 -14.25
CA VAL A 33 -8.23 -8.44 -14.04
C VAL A 33 -9.64 -9.04 -14.01
N THR A 34 -9.80 -10.30 -14.42
CA THR A 34 -11.09 -11.02 -14.41
C THR A 34 -11.27 -11.90 -13.17
N ALA A 35 -10.21 -12.06 -12.37
CA ALA A 35 -10.25 -12.89 -11.17
C ALA A 35 -11.20 -12.29 -10.13
N LYS A 36 -12.16 -13.10 -9.66
CA LYS A 36 -13.00 -12.74 -8.52
C LYS A 36 -12.16 -12.71 -7.24
N THR A 37 -12.38 -11.70 -6.39
CA THR A 37 -11.71 -11.55 -5.09
C THR A 37 -12.21 -12.62 -4.10
N PRO A 38 -11.44 -12.93 -3.04
CA PRO A 38 -11.85 -13.87 -1.99
C PRO A 38 -13.20 -13.51 -1.37
N ALA A 39 -13.46 -12.21 -1.20
CA ALA A 39 -14.74 -11.68 -0.69
C ALA A 39 -15.97 -12.18 -1.47
N VAL A 40 -15.83 -12.41 -2.78
CA VAL A 40 -16.92 -12.92 -3.64
C VAL A 40 -16.84 -14.45 -3.81
N LYS A 41 -15.62 -15.02 -3.87
CA LYS A 41 -15.44 -16.48 -4.08
C LYS A 41 -15.82 -17.31 -2.85
N LYS A 42 -15.63 -16.76 -1.65
CA LYS A 42 -15.82 -17.44 -0.37
C LYS A 42 -16.89 -16.74 0.49
N GLU A 43 -17.81 -16.03 -0.14
CA GLU A 43 -18.85 -15.26 0.54
C GLU A 43 -19.59 -16.11 1.58
N ASP A 44 -19.47 -15.73 2.84
CA ASP A 44 -20.08 -16.42 3.99
C ASP A 44 -20.91 -15.49 4.88
N GLY A 45 -20.90 -14.19 4.60
CA GLY A 45 -21.63 -13.17 5.37
C GLY A 45 -20.99 -12.80 6.71
N VAL A 46 -19.82 -13.34 7.04
CA VAL A 46 -19.11 -13.12 8.31
C VAL A 46 -17.67 -12.68 8.05
N ASP A 47 -16.82 -13.58 7.54
CA ASP A 47 -15.40 -13.32 7.29
C ASP A 47 -15.16 -12.79 5.87
N TYR A 48 -16.02 -13.17 4.92
CA TYR A 48 -15.96 -12.75 3.52
C TYR A 48 -17.29 -12.12 3.10
N VAL A 49 -17.28 -10.79 3.00
CA VAL A 49 -18.44 -10.01 2.57
C VAL A 49 -18.05 -9.13 1.38
N PRO A 50 -18.80 -9.18 0.25
CA PRO A 50 -18.60 -8.26 -0.85
C PRO A 50 -18.88 -6.80 -0.45
N SER A 51 -17.82 -6.03 -0.20
CA SER A 51 -17.93 -4.61 0.17
C SER A 51 -17.76 -3.67 -1.03
N ASN A 52 -18.23 -2.43 -0.88
CA ASN A 52 -18.03 -1.39 -1.88
C ASN A 52 -16.53 -1.03 -1.99
N LYS A 53 -16.03 -0.90 -3.22
CA LYS A 53 -14.62 -0.55 -3.51
C LYS A 53 -14.18 0.75 -2.83
N TRP A 54 -15.08 1.73 -2.73
CA TRP A 54 -14.78 3.03 -2.10
C TRP A 54 -14.64 2.93 -0.59
N GLU A 55 -15.41 2.06 0.05
CA GLU A 55 -15.34 1.82 1.49
C GLU A 55 -14.03 1.11 1.83
N VAL A 56 -13.69 0.04 1.11
CA VAL A 56 -12.42 -0.68 1.26
C VAL A 56 -11.22 0.26 1.00
N PHE A 57 -11.32 1.11 -0.03
CA PHE A 57 -10.30 2.13 -0.29
C PHE A 57 -10.18 3.12 0.88
N ALA A 58 -11.28 3.63 1.42
CA ALA A 58 -11.26 4.55 2.55
C ALA A 58 -10.65 3.92 3.81
N HIS A 59 -10.97 2.65 4.10
CA HIS A 59 -10.32 1.91 5.19
C HIS A 59 -8.82 1.81 4.99
N GLN A 60 -8.38 1.37 3.80
CA GLN A 60 -6.96 1.26 3.48
C GLN A 60 -6.26 2.63 3.59
N PHE A 61 -6.85 3.67 3.00
CA PHE A 61 -6.31 5.03 3.02
C PHE A 61 -6.20 5.56 4.45
N SER A 62 -7.24 5.38 5.27
CA SER A 62 -7.22 5.77 6.68
C SER A 62 -6.14 5.04 7.47
N SER A 63 -5.86 3.77 7.16
CA SER A 63 -4.77 3.02 7.81
C SER A 63 -3.38 3.53 7.44
N ILE A 64 -3.20 4.09 6.23
CA ILE A 64 -1.90 4.60 5.75
C ILE A 64 -1.67 6.06 6.14
N ALA A 65 -2.74 6.86 6.30
CA ALA A 65 -2.70 8.29 6.60
C ALA A 65 -2.08 8.67 7.97
N GLY A 66 -1.39 7.73 8.63
CA GLY A 66 -0.66 7.94 9.87
C GLY A 66 0.71 8.60 9.69
N ALA A 67 1.64 8.28 10.59
CA ALA A 67 2.93 8.98 10.68
C ALA A 67 3.86 8.74 9.48
N GLY A 68 3.74 7.61 8.76
CA GLY A 68 4.67 7.21 7.69
C GLY A 68 4.83 8.27 6.58
N PRO A 69 3.74 8.69 5.92
CA PRO A 69 3.79 9.74 4.90
C PRO A 69 4.25 11.11 5.39
N VAL A 70 4.22 11.37 6.70
CA VAL A 70 4.57 12.67 7.31
C VAL A 70 6.05 12.72 7.71
N THR A 71 6.57 11.66 8.33
CA THR A 71 7.94 11.65 8.89
C THR A 71 9.01 11.80 7.82
N GLY A 72 8.85 11.13 6.68
CA GLY A 72 9.80 11.19 5.57
C GLY A 72 10.03 12.60 5.01
N PRO A 73 8.96 13.30 4.55
CA PRO A 73 9.07 14.69 4.12
C PRO A 73 9.63 15.62 5.20
N VAL A 74 9.26 15.43 6.47
CA VAL A 74 9.78 16.23 7.59
C VAL A 74 11.28 16.08 7.75
N MET A 75 11.80 14.86 7.69
CA MET A 75 13.25 14.63 7.72
C MET A 75 13.93 15.25 6.47
N ALA A 76 13.30 15.13 5.30
CA ALA A 76 13.83 15.69 4.06
C ALA A 76 13.82 17.24 4.05
N MET A 77 12.92 17.90 4.81
CA MET A 77 12.90 19.36 4.96
C MET A 77 14.18 19.91 5.59
N MET A 78 14.91 19.11 6.38
CA MET A 78 16.21 19.52 6.93
C MET A 78 17.24 19.86 5.83
N PHE A 79 17.06 19.30 4.62
CA PHE A 79 17.89 19.55 3.45
C PHE A 79 17.29 20.60 2.50
N GLY A 80 16.20 21.26 2.91
CA GLY A 80 15.49 22.27 2.14
C GLY A 80 14.21 21.76 1.48
N TRP A 81 13.52 22.68 0.79
CA TRP A 81 12.19 22.41 0.23
C TRP A 81 12.21 21.43 -0.95
N LEU A 82 13.28 21.42 -1.75
CA LEU A 82 13.39 20.58 -2.95
C LEU A 82 13.55 19.09 -2.60
N PRO A 83 14.46 18.68 -1.70
CA PRO A 83 14.52 17.29 -1.23
C PRO A 83 13.21 16.81 -0.61
N ALA A 84 12.52 17.65 0.18
CA ALA A 84 11.21 17.32 0.73
C ALA A 84 10.16 17.08 -0.37
N PHE A 85 10.11 17.95 -1.38
CA PHE A 85 9.21 17.83 -2.52
C PHE A 85 9.49 16.56 -3.34
N LEU A 86 10.75 16.28 -3.64
CA LEU A 86 11.16 15.06 -4.34
C LEU A 86 10.83 13.81 -3.53
N TRP A 87 11.01 13.84 -2.22
CA TRP A 87 10.63 12.73 -1.34
C TRP A 87 9.12 12.45 -1.39
N ILE A 88 8.28 13.47 -1.39
CA ILE A 88 6.82 13.29 -1.50
C ILE A 88 6.46 12.61 -2.84
N ILE A 89 7.04 13.07 -3.94
CA ILE A 89 6.72 12.53 -5.27
C ILE A 89 7.32 11.14 -5.46
N VAL A 90 8.65 11.06 -5.41
CA VAL A 90 9.39 9.82 -5.68
C VAL A 90 9.07 8.79 -4.61
N GLY A 91 9.07 9.20 -3.34
CA GLY A 91 8.77 8.30 -2.24
C GLY A 91 7.34 7.79 -2.25
N GLY A 92 6.38 8.66 -2.55
CA GLY A 92 4.98 8.28 -2.73
C GLY A 92 4.78 7.28 -3.87
N ILE A 93 5.43 7.48 -5.02
CA ILE A 93 5.27 6.61 -6.20
C ILE A 93 5.95 5.27 -6.03
N PHE A 94 7.22 5.24 -5.60
CA PHE A 94 8.04 4.03 -5.65
C PHE A 94 8.03 3.23 -4.36
N PHE A 95 7.80 3.86 -3.20
CA PHE A 95 7.70 3.14 -1.93
C PHE A 95 6.25 3.03 -1.47
N GLY A 96 5.52 4.14 -1.41
CA GLY A 96 4.13 4.15 -0.94
C GLY A 96 3.20 3.31 -1.82
N ALA A 97 3.03 3.73 -3.08
CA ALA A 97 2.09 3.06 -3.99
C ALA A 97 2.46 1.60 -4.26
N VAL A 98 3.75 1.26 -4.31
CA VAL A 98 4.21 -0.13 -4.49
C VAL A 98 3.92 -0.98 -3.25
N GLN A 99 4.14 -0.45 -2.05
CA GLN A 99 3.81 -1.14 -0.80
C GLN A 99 2.30 -1.42 -0.70
N ASP A 100 1.47 -0.43 -1.02
CA ASP A 100 0.02 -0.58 -0.99
C ASP A 100 -0.45 -1.60 -2.03
N PHE A 101 0.08 -1.51 -3.24
CA PHE A 101 -0.22 -2.47 -4.31
C PHE A 101 0.21 -3.90 -3.93
N ALA A 102 1.40 -4.06 -3.35
CA ALA A 102 1.92 -5.35 -2.92
C ALA A 102 1.08 -5.96 -1.81
N SER A 103 0.65 -5.16 -0.82
CA SER A 103 -0.18 -5.63 0.29
C SER A 103 -1.55 -6.10 -0.19
N LEU A 104 -2.20 -5.33 -1.08
CA LEU A 104 -3.47 -5.71 -1.70
C LEU A 104 -3.35 -6.97 -2.55
N TYR A 105 -2.34 -7.03 -3.43
CA TYR A 105 -2.12 -8.19 -4.30
C TYR A 105 -1.88 -9.46 -3.47
N THR A 106 -1.02 -9.38 -2.46
CA THR A 106 -0.68 -10.53 -1.61
C THR A 106 -1.89 -11.01 -0.81
N SER A 107 -2.70 -10.06 -0.29
CA SER A 107 -3.96 -10.37 0.40
C SER A 107 -4.93 -11.13 -0.52
N VAL A 108 -5.19 -10.60 -1.72
CA VAL A 108 -6.10 -11.24 -2.69
C VAL A 108 -5.59 -12.63 -3.09
N LYS A 109 -4.28 -12.79 -3.30
CA LYS A 109 -3.67 -14.06 -3.71
C LYS A 109 -3.59 -15.09 -2.59
N SER A 110 -3.61 -14.66 -1.33
CA SER A 110 -3.57 -15.52 -0.15
C SER A 110 -4.95 -15.71 0.48
N ASP A 111 -6.02 -15.54 -0.30
CA ASP A 111 -7.40 -15.66 0.16
C ASP A 111 -7.78 -14.74 1.34
N GLY A 112 -7.21 -13.54 1.44
CA GLY A 112 -7.50 -12.60 2.53
C GLY A 112 -6.89 -12.99 3.88
N LYS A 113 -5.97 -13.97 3.91
CA LYS A 113 -5.27 -14.37 5.13
C LYS A 113 -4.40 -13.25 5.69
N SER A 114 -4.21 -13.26 7.01
CA SER A 114 -3.36 -12.29 7.68
C SER A 114 -1.88 -12.47 7.30
N ILE A 115 -1.10 -11.39 7.40
CA ILE A 115 0.33 -11.45 7.10
C ILE A 115 1.07 -12.48 7.96
N GLY A 116 0.65 -12.68 9.21
CA GLY A 116 1.21 -13.71 10.08
C GLY A 116 0.92 -15.13 9.60
N GLN A 117 -0.27 -15.38 9.03
CA GLN A 117 -0.60 -16.66 8.41
C GLN A 117 0.20 -16.89 7.12
N ILE A 118 0.42 -15.84 6.33
CA ILE A 118 1.25 -15.91 5.12
C ILE A 118 2.70 -16.24 5.51
N ILE A 119 3.25 -15.57 6.52
CA ILE A 119 4.60 -15.83 7.06
C ILE A 119 4.71 -17.27 7.56
N GLU A 120 3.70 -17.80 8.25
CA GLU A 120 3.71 -19.20 8.71
C GLU A 120 3.81 -20.19 7.54
N VAL A 121 3.13 -19.92 6.43
CA VAL A 121 3.15 -20.79 5.24
C VAL A 121 4.51 -20.78 4.54
N TYR A 122 5.14 -19.61 4.41
CA TYR A 122 6.39 -19.47 3.63
C TYR A 122 7.67 -19.60 4.46
N ILE A 123 7.67 -19.17 5.73
CA ILE A 123 8.84 -19.13 6.62
C ILE A 123 8.73 -20.17 7.75
N GLY A 124 7.51 -20.54 8.13
CA GLY A 124 7.23 -21.51 9.19
C GLY A 124 6.79 -20.88 10.51
N LYS A 125 6.41 -21.74 11.46
CA LYS A 125 5.85 -21.35 12.77
C LYS A 125 6.78 -20.45 13.57
N THR A 126 8.09 -20.72 13.52
CA THR A 126 9.11 -19.91 14.18
C THR A 126 9.15 -18.49 13.60
N GLY A 127 9.07 -18.35 12.28
CA GLY A 127 9.01 -17.05 11.61
C GLY A 127 7.77 -16.24 12.00
N LYS A 128 6.60 -16.89 12.05
CA LYS A 128 5.36 -16.25 12.53
C LYS A 128 5.51 -15.80 13.98
N SER A 129 6.09 -16.63 14.83
CA SER A 129 6.30 -16.30 16.25
C SER A 129 7.14 -15.04 16.39
N TYR A 130 8.31 -14.96 15.75
CA TYR A 130 9.15 -13.77 15.77
C TYR A 130 8.45 -12.53 15.21
N PHE A 131 7.72 -12.67 14.12
CA PHE A 131 6.94 -11.57 13.55
C PHE A 131 5.83 -11.10 14.49
N SER A 132 5.08 -12.01 15.10
CA SER A 132 4.03 -11.67 16.06
C SER A 132 4.59 -11.06 17.33
N TYR A 133 5.76 -11.49 17.79
CA TYR A 133 6.46 -10.83 18.90
C TYR A 133 6.87 -9.42 18.51
N SER A 134 7.59 -9.21 17.41
CA SER A 134 8.03 -7.87 17.00
C SER A 134 6.87 -6.92 16.70
N ALA A 135 5.79 -7.42 16.09
CA ALA A 135 4.58 -6.65 15.82
C ALA A 135 3.77 -6.36 17.10
N GLY A 136 3.74 -7.29 18.06
CA GLY A 136 3.05 -7.14 19.34
C GLY A 136 3.73 -6.16 20.30
N TYR A 137 5.05 -5.96 20.18
CA TYR A 137 5.82 -4.99 20.98
C TYR A 137 5.58 -3.51 20.60
N LEU A 138 4.84 -3.22 19.53
CA LEU A 138 4.51 -1.85 19.09
C LEU A 138 3.21 -1.30 19.69
N HIS A 139 2.52 -2.06 20.55
CA HIS A 139 1.25 -1.69 21.18
C HIS A 139 1.35 -1.46 22.71
N TYR A 140 2.56 -1.17 23.23
CA TYR A 140 2.77 -0.66 24.59
C TYR A 140 3.60 0.62 24.58
#